data_AF-A0A552IDC4-F1
#
_entry.id   AF-A0A552IDC4-F1
#
_cell.length_a   1.000
_cell.length_b   1.000
_cell.length_c   1.000
_cell.angle_alpha   90.00
_cell.angle_beta   90.00
_cell.angle_gamma   90.00
#
_symmetry.space_group_name_H-M   'P 1'
#
loop_
_entity.id
_entity.type
_entity.pdbx_description
1 polymer ?
#
loop_
_entity_poly.entity_id
_entity_poly.type
_entity_poly.pdbx_seq_one_letter_code
_entity_poly.pdbx_strand_id
1 'polypeptide(L)' 'MTNNIDHDRLFKELISTFFVEFIELFFPQLMDYLDRDSITFLDKEV' A
#
# COMPACT_ATOMS: atom_id res chain seq x y z
N MET A 1 18.18 20.73 -14.76
CA MET A 1 16.82 20.18 -15.01
C MET A 1 16.55 19.17 -13.91
N THR A 2 16.03 19.60 -12.77
CA THR A 2 15.63 18.68 -11.71
C THR A 2 14.28 18.11 -12.10
N ASN A 3 14.27 16.88 -12.61
CA ASN A 3 13.05 16.10 -12.77
C ASN A 3 12.41 16.00 -11.38
N ASN A 4 11.36 16.77 -11.14
CA ASN A 4 10.60 16.71 -9.90
C ASN A 4 9.86 15.37 -9.92
N ILE A 5 10.45 14.38 -9.25
CA ILE A 5 9.84 13.06 -9.09
C ILE A 5 8.68 13.26 -8.12
N ASP A 6 7.48 12.94 -8.58
CA ASP A 6 6.28 12.96 -7.75
C ASP A 6 6.31 11.76 -6.78
N HIS A 7 7.07 11.94 -5.71
CA HIS A 7 7.31 10.92 -4.69
C HIS A 7 6.02 10.52 -3.97
N ASP A 8 5.10 11.46 -3.76
CA ASP A 8 3.83 11.19 -3.10
C ASP A 8 2.96 10.27 -3.94
N ARG A 9 2.81 10.55 -5.23
CA ARG A 9 2.08 9.68 -6.15
C ARG A 9 2.73 8.31 -6.25
N LEU A 10 4.04 8.26 -6.44
CA LEU A 10 4.77 7.00 -6.59
C LEU A 10 4.73 6.15 -5.32
N PHE A 11 4.77 6.78 -4.14
CA PHE A 11 4.66 6.08 -2.87
C PHE A 11 3.26 5.49 -2.69
N LYS A 12 2.20 6.27 -3.00
CA LYS A 12 0.82 5.77 -2.99
C LYS A 12 0.64 4.60 -3.95
N GLU A 13 1.19 4.70 -5.15
CA GLU A 13 1.14 3.64 -6.16
C GLU A 13 1.88 2.37 -5.69
N LEU A 14 3.06 2.52 -5.11
CA LEU A 14 3.84 1.41 -4.57
C LEU A 14 3.10 0.70 -3.44
N ILE A 15 2.61 1.44 -2.44
CA ILE A 15 1.92 0.84 -1.29
C ILE A 15 0.62 0.17 -1.74
N SER A 16 -0.19 0.81 -2.60
CA SER A 16 -1.44 0.20 -3.07
C SER A 16 -1.22 -1.06 -3.90
N THR A 17 -0.10 -1.14 -4.61
CA THR A 17 0.24 -2.31 -5.45
C THR A 17 0.79 -3.47 -4.61
N PHE A 18 1.64 -3.18 -3.62
CA PHE A 18 2.38 -4.19 -2.87
C PHE A 18 1.94 -4.32 -1.41
N PHE A 19 0.74 -3.84 -1.06
CA PHE A 19 0.27 -3.78 0.32
C PHE A 19 0.21 -5.17 0.96
N VAL A 20 -0.32 -6.16 0.23
CA VAL A 20 -0.52 -7.51 0.77
C VAL A 20 0.82 -8.20 0.96
N GLU A 21 1.73 -8.08 -0.02
CA GLU A 21 3.10 -8.60 0.06
C GLU A 21 3.88 -7.95 1.19
N PHE A 22 3.66 -6.65 1.43
CA PHE A 22 4.23 -5.96 2.57
C PHE A 22 3.73 -6.55 3.90
N ILE A 23 2.41 -6.71 4.06
CA ILE A 23 1.86 -7.32 5.29
C ILE A 23 2.34 -8.76 5.46
N GLU A 24 2.46 -9.54 4.40
CA GLU A 24 2.98 -10.91 4.44
C GLU A 24 4.44 -10.96 4.91
N LEU A 25 5.29 -10.06 4.40
CA LEU A 25 6.72 -10.02 4.71
C LEU A 25 7.01 -9.48 6.13
N PHE A 26 6.25 -8.49 6.58
CA PHE A 26 6.52 -7.80 7.85
C PHE A 26 5.62 -8.27 9.00
N PHE A 27 4.42 -8.77 8.70
CA PHE A 27 3.40 -9.17 9.67
C PHE A 27 2.74 -10.50 9.28
N PRO A 28 3.50 -11.61 9.21
CA PRO A 28 2.96 -12.89 8.74
C PRO A 28 1.77 -13.40 9.58
N GLN A 29 1.71 -13.05 10.87
CA GLN A 29 0.59 -13.43 11.76
C GLN A 29 -0.72 -12.71 11.43
N LEU A 30 -0.66 -11.53 10.79
CA LEU A 30 -1.87 -10.81 10.37
C LEU A 30 -2.51 -11.44 9.13
N MET A 31 -1.74 -12.21 8.34
CA MET A 31 -2.24 -12.88 7.14
C MET A 31 -3.36 -13.89 7.44
N ASP A 32 -3.35 -14.49 8.63
CA ASP A 32 -4.41 -15.43 9.06
C ASP A 32 -5.77 -14.76 9.26
N TYR A 33 -5.79 -13.44 9.47
CA TYR A 33 -6.99 -12.64 9.71
C TYR A 33 -7.31 -11.68 8.57
N LEU A 34 -6.38 -11.50 7.64
CA LEU A 34 -6.51 -10.57 6.53
C LEU A 34 -7.33 -11.19 5.40
N ASP A 35 -8.56 -10.72 5.22
CA ASP A 35 -9.33 -11.00 4.01
C ASP A 35 -8.91 -10.06 2.88
N ARG A 36 -8.17 -10.60 1.91
CA ARG A 36 -7.61 -9.86 0.76
C ARG A 36 -8.68 -9.18 -0.07
N ASP A 37 -9.87 -9.78 -0.19
CA ASP A 37 -10.98 -9.25 -0.99
C ASP A 37 -11.71 -8.12 -0.27
N SER A 38 -11.48 -7.97 1.04
CA SER A 38 -12.05 -6.90 1.88
C SER A 38 -11.21 -5.63 1.96
N ILE A 39 -9.99 -5.63 1.40
CA ILE A 39 -9.06 -4.52 1.52
C ILE A 39 -9.56 -3.35 0.67
N THR A 40 -9.96 -2.27 1.35
CA THR A 40 -10.35 -1.01 0.71
C THR A 40 -9.36 0.07 1.10
N PHE A 41 -8.63 0.60 0.12
CA PHE A 41 -7.79 1.77 0.34
C PHE A 41 -8.68 3.01 0.50
N LEU A 42 -8.57 3.67 1.64
CA LEU A 42 -9.28 4.93 1.88
C LEU A 42 -8.43 6.09 1.36
N ASP A 43 -8.94 6.81 0.37
CA ASP A 43 -8.35 8.07 -0.04
C ASP A 43 -8.56 9.12 1.07
N LYS A 44 -7.45 9.66 1.59
CA LYS A 44 -7.49 10.79 2.52
C LYS A 44 -7.70 12.09 1.75
N GLU A 45 -8.93 12.40 1.38
CA GLU A 45 -9.37 13.76 1.07
C GLU A 45 -10.82 13.93 1.58
N VAL A 46 -10.98 14.39 2.83
CA VAL A 46 -12.21 15.03 3.34
C VAL A 46 -11.88 16.44 3.76
#